data_AF-A0A964TVT3-F1
#
_entry.id   AF-A0A964TVT3-F1
#
_cell.length_a   1.000
_cell.length_b   1.000
_cell.length_c   1.000
_cell.angle_alpha   90.00
_cell.angle_beta   90.00
_cell.angle_gamma   90.00
#
_symmetry.space_group_name_H-M   'P 1'
#
loop_
_entity.id
_entity.type
_entity.pdbx_description
1 polymer ?
#
loop_
_entity_poly.entity_id
_entity_poly.type
_entity_poly.pdbx_seq_one_letter_code
_entity_poly.pdbx_strand_id
1 'polypeptide(L)'
;MIPTGLAAAALAALLAGACVLLWQGAPWLFVAGAALASGAPLVFVLDQLRAARSLEGHPLVVSILSGLGCVLVMIASQRFGAGHDWALYLAVAALSIWMIWQRGQRRKQEPPRT
;
A
#
# COMPACT_ATOMS: atom_id res chain seq x y z
N MET A 1 3.75 16.12 -6.14
CA MET A 1 2.54 15.48 -5.55
C MET A 1 2.13 14.37 -6.49
N ILE A 2 1.80 13.17 -5.99
CA ILE A 2 1.42 12.04 -6.85
C ILE A 2 -0.05 12.20 -7.27
N PRO A 3 -0.37 12.23 -8.58
CA PRO A 3 -1.76 12.20 -9.05
C PRO A 3 -2.48 10.94 -8.55
N THR A 4 -3.76 11.04 -8.20
CA THR A 4 -4.51 9.91 -7.64
C THR A 4 -4.54 8.70 -8.59
N GLY A 5 -4.68 8.92 -9.90
CA GLY A 5 -4.58 7.85 -10.89
C GLY A 5 -3.22 7.17 -10.94
N LEU A 6 -2.13 7.93 -10.76
CA LEU A 6 -0.77 7.38 -10.70
C LEU A 6 -0.56 6.55 -9.42
N ALA A 7 -1.08 7.02 -8.28
CA ALA A 7 -1.04 6.26 -7.03
C ALA A 7 -1.81 4.93 -7.16
N ALA A 8 -3.01 4.95 -7.75
CA ALA A 8 -3.79 3.73 -8.01
C ALA A 8 -3.04 2.76 -8.92
N ALA A 9 -2.49 3.24 -10.04
CA ALA A 9 -1.73 2.41 -10.97
C ALA A 9 -0.49 1.79 -10.31
N ALA A 10 0.26 2.57 -9.53
CA ALA A 10 1.44 2.09 -8.84
C ALA A 10 1.09 1.05 -7.75
N LEU A 11 0.05 1.29 -6.96
CA LEU A 11 -0.43 0.33 -5.95
C LEU A 11 -0.97 -0.96 -6.60
N ALA A 12 -1.66 -0.86 -7.75
CA ALA A 12 -2.10 -2.02 -8.52
C ALA A 12 -0.94 -2.84 -9.07
N ALA A 13 0.12 -2.19 -9.57
CA ALA A 13 1.33 -2.87 -10.01
C ALA A 13 2.03 -3.60 -8.86
N LEU A 14 2.08 -2.99 -7.66
CA LEU A 14 2.63 -3.64 -6.46
C LEU A 14 1.76 -4.81 -6.00
N LEU A 15 0.44 -4.69 -6.09
CA LEU A 15 -0.49 -5.79 -5.78
C LEU A 15 -0.32 -6.96 -6.75
N ALA A 16 -0.06 -6.69 -8.03
CA ALA A 16 0.28 -7.75 -8.99
C ALA A 16 1.56 -8.52 -8.57
N GLY A 17 2.49 -7.87 -7.87
CA GLY A 17 3.62 -8.53 -7.23
C GLY A 17 3.22 -9.59 -6.21
N ALA A 18 2.11 -9.41 -5.48
CA ALA A 18 1.57 -10.45 -4.60
C ALA A 18 1.01 -11.65 -5.39
N CYS A 19 0.45 -11.42 -6.58
CA CYS A 19 0.05 -12.50 -7.49
C CYS A 19 1.26 -13.27 -8.03
N VAL A 20 2.38 -12.59 -8.29
CA VAL A 20 3.64 -13.25 -8.68
C VAL A 20 4.19 -14.12 -7.54
N LEU A 21 4.17 -13.63 -6.29
CA LEU A 21 4.53 -14.43 -5.11
C LEU A 21 3.67 -15.69 -5.00
N LEU A 22 2.36 -15.55 -5.22
CA LEU A 22 1.42 -16.68 -5.21
C LEU A 22 1.78 -17.70 -6.30
N TRP A 23 2.08 -17.24 -7.51
CA TRP A 23 2.46 -18.10 -8.63
C TRP A 23 3.79 -18.83 -8.41
N GLN A 24 4.75 -18.19 -7.73
CA GLN A 24 6.03 -18.80 -7.33
C GLN A 24 5.89 -19.81 -6.18
N GLY A 25 4.69 -19.99 -5.62
CA GLY A 25 4.47 -20.86 -4.47
C GLY A 25 5.09 -20.31 -3.18
N ALA A 26 5.22 -18.99 -3.06
CA ALA A 26 5.76 -18.36 -1.87
C ALA A 26 4.92 -18.68 -0.63
N PRO A 27 5.52 -18.76 0.57
CA PRO A 27 4.78 -18.93 1.82
C PRO A 27 3.68 -17.88 1.98
N TRP A 28 2.53 -18.30 2.52
CA TRP A 28 1.32 -17.47 2.56
C TRP A 28 1.50 -16.13 3.29
N LEU A 29 2.43 -16.06 4.24
CA LEU A 29 2.78 -14.82 4.96
C LEU A 29 3.36 -13.75 4.03
N PHE A 30 4.16 -14.13 3.01
CA PHE A 30 4.64 -13.18 2.00
C PHE A 30 3.50 -12.67 1.13
N VAL A 31 2.66 -13.58 0.63
CA VAL A 31 1.53 -13.26 -0.25
C VAL A 31 0.53 -12.36 0.47
N ALA A 32 0.08 -12.77 1.66
CA ALA A 32 -0.87 -12.03 2.47
C ALA A 32 -0.31 -10.68 2.92
N GLY A 33 0.96 -10.63 3.33
CA GLY A 33 1.60 -9.39 3.75
C GLY A 33 1.71 -8.37 2.60
N ALA A 34 2.17 -8.80 1.43
CA ALA A 34 2.26 -7.94 0.24
C ALA A 34 0.87 -7.49 -0.25
N ALA A 35 -0.11 -8.40 -0.27
CA ALA A 35 -1.49 -8.10 -0.65
C ALA A 35 -2.15 -7.12 0.34
N LEU A 36 -1.91 -7.26 1.64
CA LEU A 36 -2.43 -6.32 2.65
C LEU A 36 -1.76 -4.95 2.53
N ALA A 37 -0.43 -4.92 2.36
CA ALA A 37 0.38 -3.72 2.25
C ALA A 37 -0.05 -2.81 1.08
N SER A 38 -0.36 -3.43 -0.07
CA SER A 38 -0.72 -2.74 -1.31
C SER A 38 -2.23 -2.67 -1.57
N GLY A 39 -2.98 -3.72 -1.21
CA GLY A 39 -4.41 -3.84 -1.47
C GLY A 39 -5.26 -2.89 -0.63
N ALA A 40 -4.97 -2.75 0.67
CA ALA A 40 -5.70 -1.83 1.53
C ALA A 40 -5.65 -0.37 1.02
N PRO A 41 -4.47 0.23 0.75
CA PRO A 41 -4.40 1.57 0.18
C PRO A 41 -4.95 1.63 -1.26
N LEU A 42 -4.79 0.59 -2.08
CA LEU A 42 -5.35 0.57 -3.43
C LEU A 42 -6.87 0.70 -3.42
N VAL A 43 -7.56 -0.14 -2.62
CA VAL A 43 -9.02 -0.12 -2.51
C VAL A 43 -9.49 1.25 -2.08
N PHE A 44 -8.81 1.85 -1.09
CA PHE A 44 -9.15 3.20 -0.63
C PHE A 44 -8.93 4.28 -1.71
N VAL A 45 -7.81 4.23 -2.43
CA VAL A 45 -7.52 5.21 -3.51
C VAL A 45 -8.53 5.06 -4.65
N LEU A 46 -8.92 3.83 -5.01
CA LEU A 46 -9.94 3.57 -6.03
C LEU A 46 -11.33 4.06 -5.60
N ASP A 47 -11.68 3.87 -4.33
CA ASP A 47 -12.93 4.43 -3.78
C ASP A 47 -12.93 5.95 -3.85
N GLN A 48 -11.83 6.60 -3.45
CA GLN A 48 -11.66 8.05 -3.56
C GLN A 48 -11.71 8.56 -5.00
N LEU A 49 -11.15 7.81 -5.96
CA LEU A 49 -11.26 8.14 -7.39
C LEU A 49 -12.71 8.08 -7.89
N ARG A 50 -13.47 7.07 -7.46
CA ARG A 50 -14.87 6.88 -7.88
C ARG A 50 -15.81 7.89 -7.23
N ALA A 51 -15.63 8.13 -5.93
CA ALA A 51 -16.52 8.99 -5.16
C ALA A 51 -16.24 10.48 -5.35
N ALA A 52 -15.05 10.85 -5.87
CA ALA A 52 -14.58 12.23 -5.99
C ALA A 52 -14.70 13.05 -4.68
N ARG A 53 -14.68 12.36 -3.53
CA ARG A 53 -14.88 12.97 -2.21
C ARG A 53 -13.58 13.56 -1.66
N SER A 54 -13.73 14.63 -0.88
CA SER A 54 -12.66 15.13 -0.03
C SER A 54 -12.25 14.10 1.01
N LEU A 55 -10.95 13.98 1.29
CA LEU A 55 -10.42 13.13 2.34
C LEU A 55 -10.86 13.68 3.72
N GLU A 56 -11.91 13.15 4.32
CA GLU A 56 -12.32 13.54 5.67
C GLU A 56 -11.44 12.80 6.70
N GLY A 57 -10.36 13.45 7.14
CA GLY A 57 -9.49 12.93 8.21
C GLY A 57 -8.38 11.97 7.77
N HIS A 58 -7.70 11.36 8.76
CA HIS A 58 -6.67 10.33 8.51
C HIS A 58 -7.36 8.98 8.33
N PRO A 59 -7.26 8.30 7.17
CA PRO A 59 -7.59 6.88 7.04
C PRO A 59 -6.65 5.97 7.85
N LEU A 60 -6.78 6.01 9.18
CA LEU A 60 -5.93 5.29 10.14
C LEU A 60 -5.96 3.79 9.90
N VAL A 61 -7.14 3.24 9.64
CA VAL A 61 -7.33 1.80 9.38
C VAL A 61 -6.50 1.36 8.18
N VAL A 62 -6.47 2.14 7.10
CA VAL A 62 -5.71 1.81 5.89
C VAL A 62 -4.20 1.83 6.17
N SER A 63 -3.72 2.82 6.93
CA SER A 63 -2.32 2.89 7.34
C SER A 63 -1.93 1.72 8.26
N ILE A 64 -2.79 1.33 9.20
CA ILE A 64 -2.57 0.18 10.10
C ILE A 64 -2.48 -1.11 9.28
N LEU A 65 -3.43 -1.34 8.38
CA LEU A 65 -3.43 -2.53 7.51
C LEU A 65 -2.19 -2.56 6.62
N SER A 66 -1.82 -1.43 6.01
CA SER A 66 -0.64 -1.38 5.16
C SER A 66 0.65 -1.67 5.94
N GLY A 67 0.80 -1.06 7.12
CA GLY A 67 1.92 -1.30 8.03
C GLY A 67 1.97 -2.74 8.56
N LEU A 68 0.83 -3.33 8.91
CA LEU A 68 0.73 -4.74 9.30
C LEU A 68 1.20 -5.66 8.16
N GLY A 69 0.90 -5.31 6.91
CA GLY A 69 1.37 -6.04 5.74
C GLY A 69 2.90 -6.09 5.67
N CYS A 70 3.56 -4.95 5.89
CA CYS A 70 5.03 -4.89 5.99
C CYS A 70 5.58 -5.79 7.10
N VAL A 71 4.96 -5.76 8.29
CA VAL A 71 5.37 -6.60 9.43
C VAL A 71 5.23 -8.09 9.10
N LEU A 72 4.13 -8.51 8.46
CA LEU A 72 3.93 -9.90 8.06
C LEU A 72 5.00 -10.38 7.08
N VAL A 73 5.36 -9.55 6.09
CA VAL A 73 6.44 -9.86 5.14
C VAL A 73 7.79 -9.95 5.85
N MET A 74 8.06 -9.03 6.79
CA MET A 74 9.30 -9.07 7.58
C MET A 74 9.39 -10.35 8.42
N ILE A 75 8.31 -10.75 9.09
CA ILE A 75 8.23 -12.01 9.83
C ILE A 75 8.44 -13.20 8.89
N ALA A 76 7.86 -13.16 7.68
CA ALA A 76 8.03 -14.20 6.68
C ALA A 76 9.49 -14.36 6.25
N SER A 77 10.19 -13.25 5.97
CA SER A 77 11.61 -13.21 5.63
C SER A 77 12.48 -13.84 6.73
N GLN A 78 12.24 -13.46 7.98
CA GLN A 78 12.96 -14.02 9.13
C GLN A 78 12.68 -15.51 9.33
N ARG A 79 11.48 -15.99 8.97
CA ARG A 79 11.06 -17.38 9.21
C ARG A 79 11.40 -18.36 8.08
N PHE A 80 11.28 -17.93 6.83
CA PHE A 80 11.38 -18.80 5.65
C PHE A 80 12.63 -18.53 4.80
N GLY A 81 13.44 -17.54 5.17
CA GLY A 81 14.68 -17.19 4.49
C GLY A 81 14.50 -16.29 3.27
N ALA A 82 15.63 -15.99 2.62
CA ALA A 82 15.77 -14.85 1.72
C ALA A 82 15.16 -15.01 0.30
N GLY A 83 14.58 -16.17 -0.02
CA GLY A 83 14.11 -16.48 -1.38
C GLY A 83 13.06 -15.52 -1.93
N HIS A 84 12.31 -14.84 -1.05
CA HIS A 84 11.25 -13.89 -1.41
C HIS A 84 11.41 -12.54 -0.72
N ASP A 85 12.62 -12.15 -0.32
CA ASP A 85 12.88 -10.88 0.40
C ASP A 85 12.46 -9.64 -0.40
N TRP A 86 12.42 -9.77 -1.73
CA TRP A 86 11.93 -8.71 -2.61
C TRP A 86 10.47 -8.30 -2.32
N ALA A 87 9.68 -9.19 -1.70
CA ALA A 87 8.35 -8.88 -1.20
C ALA A 87 8.36 -7.74 -0.17
N LEU A 88 9.43 -7.60 0.62
CA LEU A 88 9.56 -6.53 1.60
C LEU A 88 9.68 -5.18 0.90
N TYR A 89 10.43 -5.12 -0.21
CA TYR A 89 10.51 -3.92 -1.02
C TYR A 89 9.16 -3.54 -1.61
N LEU A 90 8.35 -4.51 -2.05
CA LEU A 90 6.97 -4.23 -2.50
C LEU A 90 6.12 -3.63 -1.38
N ALA A 91 6.14 -4.23 -0.20
CA ALA A 91 5.32 -3.78 0.93
C ALA A 91 5.73 -2.37 1.38
N VAL A 92 7.03 -2.11 1.51
CA VAL A 92 7.57 -0.79 1.89
C VAL A 92 7.29 0.24 0.80
N ALA A 93 7.41 -0.12 -0.48
CA ALA A 93 7.07 0.78 -1.58
C ALA A 93 5.58 1.15 -1.57
N ALA A 94 4.70 0.18 -1.32
CA ALA A 94 3.26 0.41 -1.23
C ALA A 94 2.92 1.39 -0.10
N LEU A 95 3.46 1.15 1.10
CA LEU A 95 3.28 2.03 2.24
C LEU A 95 3.84 3.44 1.97
N SER A 96 4.99 3.54 1.30
CA SER A 96 5.61 4.83 0.96
C SER A 96 4.76 5.61 -0.04
N ILE A 97 4.28 4.98 -1.11
CA ILE A 97 3.37 5.59 -2.10
C ILE A 97 2.09 6.08 -1.41
N TRP A 98 1.52 5.24 -0.54
CA TRP A 98 0.35 5.59 0.26
C TRP A 98 0.58 6.85 1.10
N MET A 99 1.66 6.89 1.89
CA MET A 99 1.98 8.04 2.74
C MET A 99 2.22 9.32 1.93
N ILE A 100 2.93 9.22 0.80
CA ILE A 100 3.20 10.36 -0.08
C ILE A 100 1.90 10.89 -0.69
N TRP A 101 1.05 10.01 -1.21
CA TRP A 101 -0.24 10.38 -1.78
C TRP A 101 -1.14 11.02 -0.72
N GLN A 102 -1.27 10.40 0.45
CA GLN A 102 -2.10 10.89 1.54
C GLN A 102 -1.67 12.28 2.03
N ARG A 103 -0.35 12.49 2.20
CA ARG A 103 0.21 13.79 2.55
C ARG A 103 -0.11 14.85 1.50
N GLY A 104 -0.06 14.46 0.21
CA GLY A 104 -0.43 15.31 -0.91
C GLY A 104 -1.90 15.73 -0.87
N GLN A 105 -2.82 14.81 -0.59
CA GLN A 105 -4.26 15.14 -0.53
C GLN A 105 -4.60 16.06 0.63
N ARG A 106 -4.02 15.83 1.82
CA ARG A 106 -4.22 16.68 2.99
C ARG A 106 -3.87 18.14 2.74
N ARG A 107 -2.74 18.38 2.08
CA ARG A 107 -2.29 19.74 1.73
C ARG A 107 -3.23 20.47 0.78
N LYS A 108 -4.02 19.76 -0.04
CA LYS A 108 -5.03 20.39 -0.90
C LYS A 108 -6.27 20.85 -0.14
N GLN A 109 -6.46 20.36 1.08
CA GLN A 109 -7.64 20.63 1.89
C GLN A 109 -7.41 21.70 2.95
N GLU A 110 -6.15 22.00 3.29
CA GLU A 110 -5.85 23.12 4.18
C GLU A 110 -6.18 24.43 3.46
N PRO A 111 -7.05 25.30 4.03
CA PRO A 111 -7.29 26.62 3.48
C PRO A 111 -5.99 27.44 3.50
N PRO A 112 -5.82 28.41 2.59
CA PRO A 112 -4.65 29.29 2.59
C PRO A 112 -4.54 29.96 3.96
N ARG A 113 -3.39 29.83 4.62
CA ARG A 113 -3.10 30.53 5.87
C ARG A 113 -2.95 32.02 5.53
N THR A 114 -4.01 32.79 5.77
CA THR A 114 -4.02 34.26 5.77
C THR A 114 -3.30 34.80 6.99
#